data_AF-A0A949MIE2-F1
#
_entry.id   AF-A0A949MIE2-F1
#
_cell.length_a   1.000
_cell.length_b   1.000
_cell.length_c   1.000
_cell.angle_alpha   90.00
_cell.angle_beta   90.00
_cell.angle_gamma   90.00
#
_symmetry.space_group_name_H-M   'P 1'
#
loop_
_entity.id
_entity.type
_entity.pdbx_description
1 polymer ?
#
loop_
_entity_poly.entity_id
_entity_poly.type
_entity_poly.pdbx_seq_one_letter_code
_entity_poly.pdbx_strand_id
1 'polypeptide(L)'
;MFRLLTPRLAGLLAASLTAWLALFAAPAQAIPLFARQTGMQCSACHVGFPELNTFGRQFKLMGYTLGTRQTIPLAVMAIAGTNRISDNTTGIAPLPKNGDFALQAASLFTGGKITDHAGAFVQWTYNNLAGPDANNNYYGHSGIDNTDIRYTQRWSSKDQDLIWGLTLHNAPGVQDVWNSVPAWMFPYMSPALAVNANPSGAGDDPTFLDSQPRVTGLGTYAFLNNNWYGELTLYRSSDGVFSVLRAGDT
;
A
#
# COMPACT_ATOMS: atom_id res chain seq x y z
N MET A 1 8.17 -32.41 -38.21
CA MET A 1 9.47 -31.77 -38.49
C MET A 1 9.32 -30.26 -38.33
N PHE A 2 9.59 -29.70 -37.15
CA PHE A 2 9.67 -28.24 -36.96
C PHE A 2 11.08 -27.82 -37.38
N ARG A 3 11.21 -27.10 -38.52
CA ARG A 3 12.48 -26.47 -38.89
C ARG A 3 12.77 -25.37 -37.88
N LEU A 4 13.76 -25.58 -37.02
CA LEU A 4 14.31 -24.56 -36.14
C LEU A 4 14.75 -23.36 -37.00
N LEU A 5 14.25 -22.17 -36.67
CA LEU A 5 14.70 -20.91 -37.27
C LEU A 5 16.22 -20.81 -37.14
N THR A 6 16.90 -20.44 -38.22
CA THR A 6 18.35 -20.21 -38.16
C THR A 6 18.66 -19.08 -37.17
N PRO A 7 19.76 -19.16 -36.40
CA PRO A 7 20.06 -18.20 -35.33
C PRO A 7 20.14 -16.74 -35.82
N ARG A 8 20.45 -16.55 -37.10
CA ARG A 8 20.42 -15.23 -37.77
C ARG A 8 19.01 -14.65 -37.94
N LEU A 9 18.02 -15.48 -38.30
CA LEU A 9 16.62 -15.05 -38.40
C LEU A 9 16.03 -14.75 -37.01
N ALA A 10 16.38 -15.56 -36.01
CA ALA A 10 15.98 -15.31 -34.62
C ALA A 10 16.54 -13.97 -34.09
N GLY A 11 17.80 -13.67 -34.39
CA GLY A 11 18.43 -12.39 -34.02
C GLY A 11 17.78 -11.17 -34.69
N LEU A 12 17.44 -11.27 -35.98
CA LEU A 12 16.76 -10.19 -36.72
C LEU A 12 15.32 -9.95 -36.22
N LEU A 13 14.60 -11.02 -35.87
CA LEU A 13 13.25 -10.94 -35.29
C LEU A 13 13.28 -10.33 -33.89
N ALA A 14 14.26 -10.68 -33.05
CA ALA A 14 14.44 -10.08 -31.74
C ALA A 14 14.79 -8.58 -31.86
N ALA A 15 15.72 -8.21 -32.74
CA ALA A 15 16.12 -6.82 -32.95
C ALA A 15 14.97 -5.95 -33.49
N SER A 16 14.17 -6.49 -34.42
CA SER A 16 12.99 -5.79 -34.94
C SER A 16 11.89 -5.64 -33.88
N LEU A 17 11.65 -6.65 -33.04
CA LEU A 17 10.71 -6.54 -31.92
C LEU A 17 11.16 -5.47 -30.89
N THR A 18 12.44 -5.44 -30.54
CA THR A 18 12.99 -4.43 -29.62
C THR A 18 12.88 -3.02 -30.20
N ALA A 19 13.19 -2.85 -31.49
CA ALA A 19 13.02 -1.57 -32.19
C ALA A 19 11.54 -1.15 -32.26
N TRP A 20 10.64 -2.10 -32.47
CA TRP A 20 9.19 -1.85 -32.48
C TRP A 20 8.69 -1.41 -31.10
N LEU A 21 9.12 -2.08 -30.02
CA LEU A 21 8.79 -1.70 -28.65
C LEU A 21 9.35 -0.32 -28.25
N ALA A 22 10.55 0.03 -28.72
CA ALA A 22 11.15 1.34 -28.48
C ALA A 22 10.37 2.48 -29.13
N LEU A 23 9.71 2.24 -30.28
CA LEU A 23 8.84 3.23 -30.94
C LEU A 23 7.55 3.52 -30.16
N PHE A 24 7.18 2.65 -29.20
CA PHE A 24 6.02 2.83 -28.31
C PHE A 24 6.42 3.18 -26.87
N ALA A 25 7.67 3.57 -26.63
CA ALA A 25 8.12 4.03 -25.32
C ALA A 25 7.51 5.40 -24.98
N ALA A 26 6.30 5.40 -24.41
CA ALA A 26 5.70 6.58 -23.80
C ALA A 26 6.28 6.81 -22.40
N PRO A 27 6.41 8.07 -21.93
CA PRO A 27 6.74 8.32 -20.53
C PRO A 27 5.71 7.62 -19.64
N ALA A 28 6.18 6.75 -18.74
CA ALA A 28 5.32 6.04 -17.82
C ALA A 28 4.55 7.05 -16.94
N GLN A 29 3.25 7.21 -17.19
CA GLN A 29 2.35 8.07 -16.41
C GLN A 29 1.95 7.45 -15.06
N ALA A 30 2.42 6.24 -14.76
CA ALA A 30 2.20 5.54 -13.50
C ALA A 30 3.17 6.04 -12.41
N ILE A 31 3.17 7.35 -12.16
CA ILE A 31 3.98 7.95 -11.10
C ILE A 31 3.17 7.88 -9.80
N PRO A 32 3.73 7.30 -8.72
CA PRO A 32 3.06 7.22 -7.42
C PRO A 32 2.55 8.59 -6.94
N LEU A 33 1.45 8.57 -6.18
CA LEU A 33 0.72 9.76 -5.74
C LEU A 33 1.65 10.86 -5.19
N PHE A 34 2.50 10.52 -4.22
CA PHE A 34 3.39 11.47 -3.58
C PHE A 34 4.62 11.83 -4.40
N ALA A 35 5.08 10.97 -5.31
CA ALA A 35 6.16 11.29 -6.23
C ALA A 35 5.73 12.40 -7.21
N ARG A 36 4.48 12.39 -7.69
CA ARG A 36 3.92 13.51 -8.48
C ARG A 36 3.82 14.81 -7.70
N GLN A 37 3.39 14.71 -6.44
CA GLN A 37 3.23 15.88 -5.57
C GLN A 37 4.56 16.55 -5.23
N THR A 38 5.60 15.74 -4.98
CA THR A 38 6.88 16.22 -4.47
C THR A 38 7.95 16.38 -5.55
N GLY A 39 7.80 15.71 -6.68
CA GLY A 39 8.84 15.58 -7.71
C GLY A 39 10.00 14.67 -7.33
N MET A 40 9.91 13.95 -6.20
CA MET A 40 10.98 13.07 -5.72
C MET A 40 10.82 11.63 -6.20
N GLN A 41 11.97 10.95 -6.34
CA GLN A 41 12.02 9.51 -6.62
C GLN A 41 11.58 8.67 -5.41
N CYS A 42 11.12 7.43 -5.66
CA CYS A 42 10.59 6.54 -4.61
C CYS A 42 11.57 6.30 -3.45
N SER A 43 12.85 6.13 -3.76
CA SER A 43 13.91 5.88 -2.76
C SER A 43 14.24 7.09 -1.89
N ALA A 44 13.74 8.29 -2.23
CA ALA A 44 13.81 9.43 -1.33
C ALA A 44 13.02 9.17 -0.04
N CYS A 45 11.88 8.47 -0.12
CA CYS A 45 11.01 8.19 1.03
C CYS A 45 11.08 6.75 1.53
N HIS A 46 11.42 5.78 0.68
CA HIS A 46 11.36 4.35 1.01
C HIS A 46 12.73 3.69 1.03
N VAL A 47 12.96 2.79 2.00
CA VAL A 47 14.09 1.82 1.95
C VAL A 47 13.76 0.67 0.99
N GLY A 48 12.49 0.28 0.96
CA GLY A 48 11.84 -0.57 -0.02
C GLY A 48 10.35 -0.38 0.17
N PHE A 49 9.58 -0.15 -0.90
CA PHE A 49 8.14 0.08 -0.74
C PHE A 49 7.49 -1.12 -0.05
N PRO A 50 6.63 -0.93 0.98
CA PRO A 50 6.10 0.32 1.56
C PRO A 50 6.88 0.93 2.74
N GLU A 51 7.94 0.29 3.23
CA GLU A 51 8.71 0.73 4.42
C GLU A 51 9.33 2.12 4.25
N LEU A 52 9.10 3.00 5.23
CA LEU A 52 9.58 4.38 5.20
C LEU A 52 10.99 4.50 5.80
N ASN A 53 11.86 5.22 5.07
CA ASN A 53 13.11 5.73 5.61
C ASN A 53 12.87 6.97 6.48
N THR A 54 13.91 7.52 7.14
CA THR A 54 13.80 8.70 8.02
C THR A 54 13.06 9.87 7.38
N PHE A 55 13.34 10.16 6.11
CA PHE A 55 12.68 11.25 5.39
C PHE A 55 11.20 10.94 5.11
N GLY A 56 10.88 9.71 4.70
CA GLY A 56 9.50 9.26 4.52
C GLY A 56 8.67 9.36 5.81
N ARG A 57 9.27 9.05 6.96
CA ARG A 57 8.64 9.22 8.29
C ARG A 57 8.35 10.67 8.58
N GLN A 58 9.30 11.57 8.36
CA GLN A 58 9.10 13.00 8.51
C GLN A 58 8.01 13.52 7.58
N PHE A 59 7.96 13.06 6.32
CA PHE A 59 6.91 13.43 5.37
C PHE A 59 5.50 13.07 5.89
N LYS A 60 5.35 11.86 6.46
CA LYS A 60 4.09 11.42 7.10
C LYS A 60 3.78 12.23 8.37
N LEU A 61 4.76 12.47 9.24
CA LEU A 61 4.59 13.29 10.47
C LEU A 61 4.25 14.75 10.16
N MET A 62 4.77 15.30 9.06
CA MET A 62 4.39 16.61 8.52
C MET A 62 3.10 16.55 7.68
N GLY A 63 2.27 15.53 7.87
CA GLY A 63 0.91 15.46 7.34
C GLY A 63 0.80 15.42 5.83
N TYR A 64 1.79 14.85 5.13
CA TYR A 64 1.78 14.69 3.67
C TYR A 64 1.71 16.01 2.88
N THR A 65 2.18 17.14 3.44
CA THR A 65 1.99 18.48 2.86
C THR A 65 3.15 19.01 2.03
N LEU A 66 4.29 18.30 1.98
CA LEU A 66 5.43 18.69 1.16
C LEU A 66 5.06 18.63 -0.33
N GLY A 67 5.42 19.66 -1.09
CA GLY A 67 5.19 19.74 -2.53
C GLY A 67 3.91 20.50 -2.92
N THR A 68 3.44 20.26 -4.14
CA THR A 68 2.31 20.97 -4.75
C THR A 68 1.05 20.12 -4.74
N ARG A 69 -0.07 20.72 -4.31
CA ARG A 69 -1.37 20.06 -4.35
C ARG A 69 -1.72 19.66 -5.78
N GLN A 70 -2.04 18.39 -5.97
CA GLN A 70 -2.39 17.85 -7.29
C GLN A 70 -3.88 18.07 -7.58
N THR A 71 -4.21 18.46 -8.81
CA THR A 71 -5.60 18.60 -9.27
C THR A 71 -6.33 17.25 -9.28
N ILE A 72 -5.63 16.20 -9.73
CA ILE A 72 -6.11 14.82 -9.74
C ILE A 72 -5.14 13.99 -8.90
N PRO A 73 -5.39 13.84 -7.59
CA PRO A 73 -4.55 13.06 -6.69
C PRO A 73 -4.97 11.60 -6.73
N LEU A 74 -4.79 10.94 -7.87
CA LEU A 74 -5.07 9.51 -8.04
C LEU A 74 -3.82 8.76 -8.49
N ALA A 75 -3.63 7.56 -7.97
CA ALA A 75 -2.65 6.59 -8.44
C ALA A 75 -3.23 5.17 -8.34
N VAL A 76 -2.77 4.26 -9.18
CA VAL A 76 -3.24 2.87 -9.21
C VAL A 76 -2.05 1.93 -9.06
N MET A 77 -2.24 0.85 -8.32
CA MET A 77 -1.33 -0.28 -8.24
C MET A 77 -2.09 -1.55 -8.63
N ALA A 78 -1.42 -2.47 -9.30
CA ALA A 78 -1.96 -3.80 -9.56
C ALA A 78 -0.88 -4.84 -9.28
N ILE A 79 -1.27 -5.92 -8.62
CA ILE A 79 -0.43 -7.08 -8.35
C ILE A 79 -1.04 -8.24 -9.11
N ALA A 80 -0.27 -8.81 -10.03
CA ALA A 80 -0.65 -9.98 -10.80
C ALA A 80 0.51 -10.98 -10.85
N GLY A 81 0.22 -12.26 -10.95
CA GLY A 81 1.25 -13.28 -11.01
C GLY A 81 0.72 -14.66 -11.35
N THR A 82 1.65 -15.61 -11.46
CA THR A 82 1.38 -17.05 -11.54
C THR A 82 2.09 -17.73 -10.38
N ASN A 83 1.40 -18.64 -9.71
CA ASN A 83 1.97 -19.45 -8.65
C ASN A 83 1.98 -20.90 -9.12
N ARG A 84 3.10 -21.60 -8.95
CA ARG A 84 3.24 -23.03 -9.31
C ARG A 84 3.75 -23.81 -8.11
N ILE A 85 2.92 -24.69 -7.58
CA ILE A 85 3.25 -25.62 -6.51
C ILE A 85 3.22 -27.03 -7.10
N SER A 86 4.35 -27.73 -7.04
CA SER A 86 4.53 -29.08 -7.57
C SER A 86 4.30 -30.19 -6.55
N ASP A 87 4.35 -29.88 -5.26
CA ASP A 87 4.18 -30.81 -4.15
C ASP A 87 3.27 -30.18 -3.09
N ASN A 88 2.19 -30.88 -2.72
CA ASN A 88 1.17 -30.43 -1.78
C ASN A 88 0.93 -31.47 -0.67
N THR A 89 2.02 -32.09 -0.21
CA THR A 89 2.07 -33.17 0.78
C THR A 89 1.55 -32.80 2.18
N THR A 90 1.21 -31.54 2.44
CA THR A 90 0.65 -31.06 3.72
C THR A 90 -0.85 -31.28 3.89
N GLY A 91 -1.54 -31.88 2.90
CA GLY A 91 -2.96 -32.24 3.01
C GLY A 91 -3.93 -31.07 2.85
N ILE A 92 -3.45 -29.92 2.39
CA ILE A 92 -4.26 -28.73 2.11
C ILE A 92 -4.79 -28.87 0.69
N ALA A 93 -6.06 -28.54 0.43
CA ALA A 93 -6.67 -28.72 -0.90
C ALA A 93 -5.81 -28.05 -2.01
N PRO A 94 -5.73 -28.63 -3.23
CA PRO A 94 -4.98 -28.02 -4.32
C PRO A 94 -5.45 -26.60 -4.56
N LEU A 95 -4.51 -25.65 -4.55
CA LEU A 95 -4.79 -24.24 -4.71
C LEU A 95 -5.50 -23.99 -6.05
N PRO A 96 -6.74 -23.45 -6.03
CA PRO A 96 -7.39 -23.02 -7.26
C PRO A 96 -6.48 -22.01 -7.97
N LYS A 97 -6.31 -22.14 -9.29
CA LYS A 97 -5.42 -21.32 -10.15
C LYS A 97 -3.91 -21.61 -10.04
N ASN A 98 -3.50 -22.78 -9.57
CA ASN A 98 -2.11 -23.24 -9.66
C ASN A 98 -1.66 -23.34 -11.13
N GLY A 99 -0.65 -22.57 -11.52
CA GLY A 99 -0.13 -22.49 -12.87
C GLY A 99 -0.83 -21.48 -13.78
N ASP A 100 -1.94 -20.89 -13.34
CA ASP A 100 -2.68 -19.89 -14.09
C ASP A 100 -2.16 -18.48 -13.81
N PHE A 101 -2.38 -17.57 -14.77
CA PHE A 101 -2.21 -16.14 -14.52
C PHE A 101 -3.39 -15.61 -13.72
N ALA A 102 -3.12 -14.85 -12.66
CA ALA A 102 -4.15 -14.20 -11.86
C ALA A 102 -3.78 -12.74 -11.56
N LEU A 103 -4.72 -11.82 -11.80
CA LEU A 103 -4.76 -10.55 -11.08
C LEU A 103 -5.10 -10.87 -9.62
N GLN A 104 -4.22 -10.53 -8.70
CA GLN A 104 -4.39 -10.80 -7.26
C GLN A 104 -5.13 -9.63 -6.60
N ALA A 105 -4.58 -8.43 -6.75
CA ALA A 105 -5.16 -7.23 -6.18
C ALA A 105 -4.97 -6.02 -7.11
N ALA A 106 -5.88 -5.06 -7.02
CA ALA A 106 -5.74 -3.73 -7.61
C ALA A 106 -6.13 -2.68 -6.58
N SER A 107 -5.28 -1.68 -6.37
CA SER A 107 -5.46 -0.64 -5.37
C SER A 107 -5.53 0.73 -6.03
N LEU A 108 -6.49 1.53 -5.60
CA LEU A 108 -6.61 2.95 -5.91
C LEU A 108 -6.11 3.75 -4.71
N PHE A 109 -5.21 4.69 -4.95
CA PHE A 109 -4.67 5.59 -3.95
C PHE A 109 -5.13 7.01 -4.22
N THR A 110 -5.54 7.71 -3.17
CA THR A 110 -5.83 9.14 -3.21
C THR A 110 -5.38 9.83 -1.92
N GLY A 111 -5.54 11.15 -1.86
CA GLY A 111 -5.05 12.01 -0.78
C GLY A 111 -4.03 13.03 -1.29
N GLY A 112 -2.84 13.06 -0.69
CA GLY A 112 -1.87 14.11 -0.92
C GLY A 112 -2.08 15.34 -0.04
N LYS A 113 -1.43 16.43 -0.42
CA LYS A 113 -1.56 17.76 0.17
C LYS A 113 -2.97 18.31 -0.08
N ILE A 114 -3.70 18.59 0.98
CA ILE A 114 -5.02 19.23 0.91
C ILE A 114 -4.87 20.73 1.18
N THR A 115 -4.11 21.07 2.24
CA THR A 115 -3.69 22.43 2.60
C THR A 115 -2.20 22.44 2.95
N ASP A 116 -1.63 23.57 3.36
CA ASP A 116 -0.24 23.62 3.85
C ASP A 116 -0.03 22.91 5.18
N HIS A 117 -1.13 22.63 5.91
CA HIS A 117 -1.10 22.03 7.24
C HIS A 117 -1.89 20.71 7.31
N ALA A 118 -2.52 20.28 6.23
CA ALA A 118 -3.32 19.06 6.22
C ALA A 118 -3.15 18.27 4.92
N GLY A 119 -3.12 16.95 5.05
CA GLY A 119 -3.04 16.03 3.95
C GLY A 119 -3.55 14.65 4.33
N ALA A 120 -3.59 13.76 3.35
CA ALA A 120 -4.14 12.43 3.54
C ALA A 120 -3.42 11.35 2.73
N PHE A 121 -3.58 10.13 3.17
CA PHE A 121 -3.34 8.91 2.43
C PHE A 121 -4.61 8.06 2.52
N VAL A 122 -5.19 7.70 1.39
CA VAL A 122 -6.37 6.83 1.32
C VAL A 122 -6.10 5.78 0.28
N GLN A 123 -6.33 4.52 0.64
CA GLN A 123 -6.20 3.38 -0.22
C GLN A 123 -7.52 2.60 -0.24
N TRP A 124 -7.88 2.14 -1.43
CA TRP A 124 -9.01 1.26 -1.66
C TRP A 124 -8.52 0.09 -2.49
N THR A 125 -8.78 -1.13 -2.05
CA THR A 125 -8.25 -2.32 -2.72
C THR A 125 -9.38 -3.25 -3.15
N TYR A 126 -9.33 -3.67 -4.41
CA TYR A 126 -10.04 -4.83 -4.91
C TYR A 126 -9.11 -6.05 -4.81
N ASN A 127 -9.52 -7.05 -4.04
CA ASN A 127 -8.89 -8.36 -3.96
C ASN A 127 -9.71 -9.36 -4.78
N ASN A 128 -9.11 -9.92 -5.83
CA ASN A 128 -9.76 -10.88 -6.72
C ASN A 128 -9.76 -12.32 -6.16
N LEU A 129 -9.07 -12.51 -5.03
CA LEU A 129 -8.81 -13.78 -4.36
C LEU A 129 -9.12 -13.65 -2.86
N ALA A 130 -10.19 -12.93 -2.49
CA ALA A 130 -10.52 -12.57 -1.11
C ALA A 130 -10.73 -13.78 -0.17
N GLY A 131 -10.95 -14.96 -0.73
CA GLY A 131 -10.89 -16.24 -0.04
C GLY A 131 -11.80 -17.26 -0.70
N PRO A 132 -11.52 -18.57 -0.53
CA PRO A 132 -12.47 -19.59 -0.93
C PRO A 132 -13.75 -19.50 -0.09
N ASP A 133 -14.91 -19.51 -0.75
CA ASP A 133 -16.19 -19.77 -0.09
C ASP A 133 -16.24 -21.21 0.49
N ALA A 134 -17.36 -21.58 1.11
CA ALA A 134 -17.56 -22.95 1.63
C ALA A 134 -17.40 -24.06 0.57
N ASN A 135 -17.40 -23.72 -0.72
CA ASN A 135 -17.24 -24.62 -1.87
C ASN A 135 -15.86 -24.48 -2.53
N ASN A 136 -14.90 -23.82 -1.90
CA ASN A 136 -13.54 -23.58 -2.39
C ASN A 136 -13.44 -22.64 -3.62
N ASN A 137 -14.44 -21.78 -3.84
CA ASN A 137 -14.43 -20.78 -4.92
C ASN A 137 -13.93 -19.44 -4.42
N TYR A 138 -12.97 -18.84 -5.14
CA TYR A 138 -12.58 -17.47 -4.89
C TYR A 138 -13.61 -16.48 -5.46
N TYR A 139 -13.86 -15.41 -4.71
CA TYR A 139 -14.65 -14.27 -5.14
C TYR A 139 -13.86 -12.96 -5.05
N GLY A 140 -14.32 -11.97 -5.81
CA GLY A 140 -13.81 -10.62 -5.75
C GLY A 140 -14.45 -9.84 -4.62
N HIS A 141 -13.65 -9.09 -3.87
CA HIS A 141 -14.10 -8.20 -2.81
C HIS A 141 -13.36 -6.88 -2.90
N SER A 142 -14.04 -5.77 -2.62
CA SER A 142 -13.40 -4.46 -2.58
C SER A 142 -13.82 -3.67 -1.36
N GLY A 143 -12.86 -3.02 -0.73
CA GLY A 143 -13.12 -2.11 0.37
C GLY A 143 -12.00 -1.11 0.55
N ILE A 144 -12.27 -0.12 1.39
CA ILE A 144 -11.25 0.78 1.92
C ILE A 144 -10.36 -0.02 2.86
N ASP A 145 -9.04 0.05 2.71
CA ASP A 145 -8.10 -0.68 3.56
C ASP A 145 -7.38 0.28 4.52
N ASN A 146 -6.62 1.23 4.01
CA ASN A 146 -5.81 2.15 4.80
C ASN A 146 -6.22 3.60 4.53
N THR A 147 -6.61 4.31 5.60
CA THR A 147 -6.88 5.74 5.59
C THR A 147 -6.13 6.42 6.72
N ASP A 148 -5.34 7.44 6.40
CA ASP A 148 -4.67 8.35 7.34
C ASP A 148 -4.90 9.79 6.90
N ILE A 149 -5.57 10.58 7.71
CA ILE A 149 -5.76 12.01 7.51
C ILE A 149 -5.06 12.73 8.64
N ARG A 150 -4.21 13.69 8.29
CA ARG A 150 -3.38 14.41 9.27
C ARG A 150 -3.54 15.91 9.13
N TYR A 151 -3.58 16.56 10.28
CA TYR A 151 -3.31 17.98 10.42
C TYR A 151 -2.01 18.13 11.20
N THR A 152 -1.12 19.02 10.78
CA THR A 152 0.19 19.23 11.40
C THR A 152 0.55 20.71 11.50
N GLN A 153 1.34 21.03 12.51
CA GLN A 153 2.11 22.27 12.52
C GLN A 153 3.55 21.97 12.97
N ARG A 154 4.46 22.82 12.51
CA ARG A 154 5.86 22.78 12.88
C ARG A 154 6.29 24.12 13.47
N TRP A 155 6.86 24.07 14.66
CA TRP A 155 7.60 25.18 15.24
C TRP A 155 9.08 24.86 15.18
N SER A 156 9.83 25.66 14.42
CA SER A 156 11.29 25.57 14.36
C SER A 156 11.93 26.84 14.91
N SER A 157 12.94 26.67 15.76
CA SER A 157 13.80 27.70 16.35
C SER A 157 15.26 27.21 16.32
N LYS A 158 16.20 28.01 16.84
CA LYS A 158 17.62 27.63 16.84
C LYS A 158 17.90 26.37 17.67
N ASP A 159 17.19 26.19 18.78
CA ASP A 159 17.47 25.15 19.77
C ASP A 159 16.36 24.09 19.85
N GLN A 160 15.20 24.34 19.23
CA GLN A 160 14.04 23.46 19.27
C GLN A 160 13.34 23.36 17.92
N ASP A 161 13.01 22.14 17.51
CA ASP A 161 12.17 21.80 16.37
C ASP A 161 11.07 20.85 16.83
N LEU A 162 9.84 21.33 16.85
CA LEU A 162 8.67 20.57 17.28
C LEU A 162 7.70 20.43 16.11
N ILE A 163 7.41 19.19 15.74
CA ILE A 163 6.27 18.84 14.92
C ILE A 163 5.18 18.36 15.86
N TRP A 164 3.96 18.86 15.72
CA TRP A 164 2.79 18.27 16.38
C TRP A 164 1.65 18.14 15.38
N GLY A 165 0.72 17.24 15.66
CA GLY A 165 -0.40 17.03 14.77
C GLY A 165 -1.54 16.22 15.35
N LEU A 166 -2.64 16.23 14.61
CA LEU A 166 -3.80 15.38 14.82
C LEU A 166 -3.85 14.34 13.70
N THR A 167 -4.28 13.12 14.01
CA THR A 167 -4.51 12.05 13.02
C THR A 167 -5.91 11.48 13.18
N LEU A 168 -6.57 11.24 12.04
CA LEU A 168 -7.77 10.43 11.92
C LEU A 168 -7.46 9.26 10.97
N HIS A 169 -7.60 8.03 11.45
CA HIS A 169 -7.27 6.83 10.67
C HIS A 169 -8.21 5.67 10.98
N ASN A 170 -8.19 4.65 10.12
CA ASN A 170 -9.10 3.49 10.18
C ASN A 170 -8.47 2.18 10.68
N ALA A 171 -7.25 2.26 11.21
CA ALA A 171 -6.50 1.11 11.71
C ALA A 171 -5.36 1.57 12.64
N PRO A 172 -5.11 0.92 13.79
CA PRO A 172 -4.04 1.34 14.70
C PRO A 172 -2.65 1.27 14.07
N GLY A 173 -2.43 0.31 13.16
CA GLY A 173 -1.17 0.23 12.44
C GLY A 173 -0.92 1.39 11.47
N VAL A 174 -1.99 2.02 10.97
CA VAL A 174 -1.88 3.07 9.95
C VAL A 174 -1.22 4.34 10.49
N GLN A 175 -1.37 4.68 11.77
CA GLN A 175 -0.73 5.86 12.33
C GLN A 175 0.79 5.69 12.53
N ASP A 176 1.28 4.47 12.66
CA ASP A 176 2.69 4.19 12.95
C ASP A 176 3.60 4.62 11.79
N VAL A 177 4.67 5.34 12.11
CA VAL A 177 5.66 5.79 11.13
C VAL A 177 6.92 4.91 11.13
N TRP A 178 7.07 3.97 12.07
CA TRP A 178 8.24 3.08 12.15
C TRP A 178 8.02 1.69 11.56
N ASN A 179 6.82 1.37 11.05
CA ASN A 179 6.48 0.02 10.57
C ASN A 179 6.72 -1.06 11.64
N SER A 180 6.56 -0.70 12.92
CA SER A 180 6.71 -1.54 14.11
C SER A 180 5.48 -2.37 14.44
N VAL A 181 4.32 -1.97 13.88
CA VAL A 181 3.02 -2.63 14.04
C VAL A 181 2.49 -3.06 12.66
N PRO A 182 1.52 -4.00 12.58
CA PRO A 182 1.29 -4.85 11.42
C PRO A 182 0.98 -4.15 10.08
N ALA A 183 0.51 -2.89 10.09
CA ALA A 183 0.28 -2.17 8.84
C ALA A 183 1.60 -1.97 8.09
N TRP A 184 1.63 -2.45 6.84
CA TRP A 184 2.80 -2.35 5.96
C TRP A 184 4.07 -3.00 6.54
N MET A 185 3.92 -4.05 7.37
CA MET A 185 5.04 -4.84 7.87
C MET A 185 5.53 -5.84 6.81
N PHE A 186 6.80 -6.25 6.90
CA PHE A 186 7.33 -7.35 6.10
C PHE A 186 6.53 -8.64 6.38
N PRO A 187 6.17 -9.47 5.37
CA PRO A 187 6.70 -9.54 4.00
C PRO A 187 6.16 -8.55 2.94
N TYR A 188 5.44 -7.48 3.32
CA TYR A 188 4.88 -6.42 2.46
C TYR A 188 3.85 -6.86 1.40
N MET A 189 4.14 -7.94 0.68
CA MET A 189 3.26 -8.63 -0.26
C MET A 189 3.48 -10.14 -0.10
N SER A 190 2.38 -10.88 0.02
CA SER A 190 2.38 -12.35 0.04
C SER A 190 1.63 -12.89 -1.18
N PRO A 191 1.97 -14.07 -1.71
CA PRO A 191 1.20 -14.69 -2.77
C PRO A 191 -0.23 -14.95 -2.28
N ALA A 192 -1.23 -14.39 -2.95
CA ALA A 192 -2.64 -14.56 -2.56
C ALA A 192 -3.16 -16.01 -2.61
N LEU A 193 -2.40 -16.92 -3.24
CA LEU A 193 -2.66 -18.35 -3.32
C LEU A 193 -1.77 -19.16 -2.37
N ALA A 194 -1.01 -18.56 -1.46
CA ALA A 194 -0.31 -19.34 -0.44
C ALA A 194 -1.28 -19.69 0.71
N VAL A 195 -1.14 -20.86 1.30
CA VAL A 195 -1.81 -21.16 2.58
C VAL A 195 -1.24 -20.18 3.61
N ASN A 196 -2.11 -19.44 4.30
CA ASN A 196 -1.74 -18.31 5.18
C ASN A 196 -1.19 -17.10 4.40
N ALA A 197 -1.77 -16.79 3.24
CA ALA A 197 -1.49 -15.59 2.45
C ALA A 197 -1.87 -14.26 3.13
N ASN A 198 -1.86 -14.19 4.47
CA ASN A 198 -2.01 -12.93 5.17
C ASN A 198 -0.66 -12.19 5.21
N PRO A 199 -0.42 -11.17 4.36
CA PRO A 199 0.83 -10.43 4.39
C PRO A 199 1.04 -9.64 5.69
N SER A 200 0.00 -9.45 6.52
CA SER A 200 0.14 -8.77 7.80
C SER A 200 0.68 -9.66 8.91
N GLY A 201 0.88 -10.97 8.68
CA GLY A 201 1.35 -11.90 9.71
C GLY A 201 0.37 -12.08 10.88
N ALA A 202 -0.82 -11.46 10.83
CA ALA A 202 -1.87 -11.69 11.80
C ALA A 202 -2.35 -13.13 11.62
N GLY A 203 -2.27 -13.93 12.67
CA GLY A 203 -2.88 -15.26 12.70
C GLY A 203 -4.40 -15.17 12.48
N ASP A 204 -5.06 -16.33 12.46
CA ASP A 204 -6.51 -16.43 12.22
C ASP A 204 -7.35 -15.64 13.26
N ASP A 205 -6.74 -15.24 14.39
CA ASP A 205 -7.31 -14.34 15.40
C ASP A 205 -6.64 -12.94 15.32
N PRO A 206 -7.29 -11.94 14.71
CA PRO A 206 -6.73 -10.59 14.65
C PRO A 206 -6.74 -9.95 16.03
N THR A 207 -5.59 -9.41 16.46
CA THR A 207 -5.54 -8.57 17.66
C THR A 207 -6.17 -7.21 17.38
N PHE A 208 -6.37 -6.39 18.42
CA PHE A 208 -6.79 -5.00 18.22
C PHE A 208 -5.84 -4.24 17.28
N LEU A 209 -4.54 -4.54 17.33
CA LEU A 209 -3.53 -3.91 16.48
C LEU A 209 -3.66 -4.31 15.00
N ASP A 210 -4.26 -5.47 14.74
CA ASP A 210 -4.56 -6.01 13.41
C ASP A 210 -5.93 -5.58 12.88
N SER A 211 -6.72 -4.84 13.68
CA SER A 211 -8.07 -4.44 13.29
C SER A 211 -8.06 -3.41 12.16
N GLN A 212 -8.23 -3.88 10.92
CA GLN A 212 -8.36 -3.04 9.73
C GLN A 212 -9.49 -3.57 8.84
N PRO A 213 -10.33 -2.70 8.25
CA PRO A 213 -10.65 -1.32 8.63
C PRO A 213 -11.78 -1.24 9.67
N ARG A 214 -11.71 -1.96 10.80
CA ARG A 214 -12.86 -2.10 11.74
C ARG A 214 -13.00 -0.98 12.77
N VAL A 215 -11.95 -0.21 13.00
CA VAL A 215 -11.88 0.82 14.04
C VAL A 215 -11.48 2.17 13.48
N THR A 216 -11.96 3.24 14.09
CA THR A 216 -11.53 4.60 13.79
C THR A 216 -10.78 5.16 14.99
N GLY A 217 -9.56 5.62 14.73
CA GLY A 217 -8.70 6.29 15.69
C GLY A 217 -8.68 7.79 15.46
N LEU A 218 -8.89 8.59 16.51
CA LEU A 218 -8.61 10.02 16.54
C LEU A 218 -7.54 10.27 17.59
N GLY A 219 -6.41 10.84 17.17
CA GLY A 219 -5.24 10.99 18.03
C GLY A 219 -4.47 12.27 17.80
N THR A 220 -3.51 12.50 18.71
CA THR A 220 -2.53 13.57 18.64
C THR A 220 -1.13 12.99 18.78
N TYR A 221 -0.16 13.61 18.13
CA TYR A 221 1.24 13.22 18.22
C TYR A 221 2.16 14.44 18.25
N ALA A 222 3.37 14.24 18.78
CA ALA A 222 4.43 15.23 18.81
C ALA A 222 5.78 14.56 18.55
N PHE A 223 6.63 15.25 17.77
CA PHE A 223 8.01 14.86 17.52
C PHE A 223 8.94 16.05 17.78
N LEU A 224 9.71 15.95 18.85
CA LEU A 224 10.59 17.01 19.34
C LEU A 224 12.05 16.69 19.02
N ASN A 225 12.71 17.66 18.38
CA ASN A 225 14.13 17.67 18.04
C ASN A 225 14.59 16.41 17.29
N ASN A 226 13.67 15.80 16.54
CA ASN A 226 13.89 14.54 15.86
C ASN A 226 14.34 13.38 16.79
N ASN A 227 14.09 13.49 18.10
CA ASN A 227 14.60 12.58 19.12
C ASN A 227 13.47 11.97 19.95
N TRP A 228 12.50 12.78 20.36
CA TRP A 228 11.42 12.36 21.25
C TRP A 228 10.10 12.35 20.49
N TYR A 229 9.52 11.16 20.34
CA TYR A 229 8.19 10.99 19.77
C TYR A 229 7.22 10.51 20.84
N GLY A 230 6.01 11.04 20.81
CA GLY A 230 4.90 10.55 21.61
C GLY A 230 3.58 10.73 20.87
N GLU A 231 2.68 9.78 21.06
CA GLU A 231 1.33 9.82 20.51
C GLU A 231 0.30 9.30 21.52
N LEU A 232 -0.93 9.78 21.38
CA LEU A 232 -2.09 9.32 22.12
C LEU A 232 -3.29 9.30 21.18
N THR A 233 -3.93 8.14 21.06
CA THR A 233 -5.06 7.93 20.15
C THR A 233 -6.18 7.20 20.85
N LEU A 234 -7.40 7.71 20.68
CA LEU A 234 -8.63 7.07 21.15
C LEU A 234 -9.30 6.36 19.98
N TYR A 235 -9.82 5.16 20.23
CA TYR A 235 -10.43 4.32 19.21
C TYR A 235 -11.88 3.99 19.51
N ARG A 236 -12.66 3.82 18.45
CA ARG A 236 -14.02 3.28 18.48
C ARG A 236 -14.27 2.42 17.25
N SER A 237 -15.35 1.64 17.25
CA SER A 237 -15.84 0.99 16.04
C SER A 237 -16.17 2.02 14.96
N SER A 238 -15.86 1.70 13.70
CA SER A 238 -16.11 2.57 12.54
C SER A 238 -17.57 2.57 12.10
N ASP A 239 -18.51 2.93 12.98
CA ASP A 239 -19.94 2.95 12.71
C ASP A 239 -20.53 4.37 12.63
N GLY A 240 -21.81 4.46 12.26
CA GLY A 240 -22.52 5.74 12.12
C GLY A 240 -21.80 6.69 11.16
N VAL A 241 -21.38 7.85 11.70
CA VAL A 241 -20.65 8.89 10.95
C VAL A 241 -19.27 8.46 10.44
N PHE A 242 -18.67 7.43 11.05
CA PHE A 242 -17.36 6.90 10.63
C PHE A 242 -17.48 5.68 9.71
N SER A 243 -18.69 5.28 9.30
CA SER A 243 -18.91 4.13 8.41
C SER A 243 -18.15 4.21 7.08
N VAL A 244 -17.88 5.43 6.59
CA VAL A 244 -17.07 5.64 5.38
C VAL A 244 -15.64 5.11 5.50
N LEU A 245 -15.07 5.07 6.72
CA LEU A 245 -13.72 4.58 6.98
C LEU A 245 -13.62 3.05 6.97
N ARG A 246 -14.75 2.35 6.82
CA ARG A 246 -14.85 0.89 6.64
C ARG A 246 -15.70 0.50 5.42
N ALA A 247 -15.84 1.41 4.46
CA ALA A 247 -16.67 1.17 3.29
C ALA A 247 -16.20 -0.09 2.54
N GLY A 248 -17.14 -1.01 2.27
CA GLY A 248 -16.85 -2.29 1.64
C GLY A 248 -16.29 -3.36 2.58
N ASP A 249 -16.17 -3.12 3.89
CA ASP A 249 -15.84 -4.15 4.88
C ASP A 249 -17.16 -4.69 5.48
N THR A 250 -17.67 -5.79 4.91
CA THR A 250 -18.90 -6.48 5.33
C THR A 250 -18.71 -7.97 5.44
#